data_AF-A0A843JQW6-F1
#
_entry.id   AF-A0A843JQW6-F1
#
_cell.length_a   1.000
_cell.length_b   1.000
_cell.length_c   1.000
_cell.angle_alpha   90.00
_cell.angle_beta   90.00
_cell.angle_gamma   90.00
#
_symmetry.space_group_name_H-M   'P 1'
#
loop_
_entity.id
_entity.type
_entity.pdbx_description
1 polymer ?
#
loop_
_entity_poly.entity_id
_entity_poly.type
_entity_poly.pdbx_seq_one_letter_code
_entity_poly.pdbx_strand_id
1 'polypeptide(L)'
;MAEIGMETVLSSILVVVMMLVILSVPSILLTVRNSAKLLKKYRLLRSIDISDKDDVPQQVLNEWNAANSQMAYTTLITDEIEKLTGLRPAIFQCEIAIILMIILLLVPPGCTLEVLILMIVLIAVSAFAVIYGALNTRMYTIEYVKILSEINAKNESENKTADGMYG
;
A
#
# COMPACT_ATOMS: atom_id res chain seq x y z
N MET A 1 -17.44 -44.87 -3.83
CA MET A 1 -16.90 -43.59 -3.34
C MET A 1 -16.00 -43.07 -4.45
N ALA A 2 -16.22 -41.86 -4.96
CA ALA A 2 -15.34 -41.31 -5.97
C ALA A 2 -13.98 -41.05 -5.31
N GLU A 3 -12.96 -41.81 -5.70
CA GLU A 3 -11.59 -41.54 -5.26
C GLU A 3 -11.18 -40.20 -5.85
N ILE A 4 -11.00 -39.20 -4.97
CA ILE A 4 -10.45 -37.91 -5.37
C ILE A 4 -8.99 -38.17 -5.74
N GLY A 5 -8.72 -38.25 -7.05
CA GLY A 5 -7.37 -38.39 -7.56
C GLY A 5 -6.50 -37.19 -7.18
N MET A 6 -5.20 -37.44 -6.99
CA MET A 6 -4.24 -36.40 -6.61
C MET A 6 -4.18 -35.25 -7.64
N GLU A 7 -4.45 -35.53 -8.91
CA GLU A 7 -4.54 -34.55 -9.99
C GLU A 7 -5.68 -33.53 -9.80
N THR A 8 -6.83 -33.98 -9.27
CA THR A 8 -7.97 -33.11 -8.95
C THR A 8 -7.65 -32.18 -7.79
N VAL A 9 -6.90 -32.68 -6.80
CA VAL A 9 -6.42 -31.86 -5.67
C VAL A 9 -5.42 -30.82 -6.15
N LEU A 10 -4.47 -31.22 -6.99
CA LEU A 10 -3.41 -30.35 -7.49
C LEU A 10 -3.95 -29.22 -8.36
N SER A 11 -4.88 -29.54 -9.27
CA SER A 11 -5.57 -28.53 -10.09
C SER A 11 -6.42 -27.58 -9.25
N SER A 12 -7.14 -28.08 -8.24
CA SER A 12 -7.95 -27.24 -7.34
C SER A 12 -7.08 -26.25 -6.55
N ILE A 13 -5.95 -26.70 -6.01
CA ILE A 13 -5.03 -25.81 -5.29
C ILE A 13 -4.43 -24.76 -6.24
N LEU A 14 -4.07 -25.16 -7.46
CA LEU A 14 -3.53 -24.22 -8.46
C LEU A 14 -4.53 -23.10 -8.79
N VAL A 15 -5.83 -23.44 -8.94
CA VAL A 15 -6.89 -22.45 -9.18
C VAL A 15 -7.04 -21.49 -7.99
N VAL A 16 -7.01 -22.02 -6.75
CA VAL A 16 -7.06 -21.19 -5.54
C VAL A 16 -5.87 -20.23 -5.48
N VAL A 17 -4.67 -20.73 -5.73
CA VAL A 17 -3.45 -19.92 -5.77
C VAL A 17 -3.56 -18.82 -6.84
N MET A 18 -4.02 -19.15 -8.05
CA MET A 18 -4.20 -18.15 -9.09
C MET A 18 -5.18 -17.04 -8.68
N MET A 19 -6.32 -17.40 -8.08
CA MET A 19 -7.28 -16.43 -7.57
C MET A 19 -6.68 -15.53 -6.48
N LEU A 20 -5.92 -16.12 -5.55
CA LEU A 20 -5.23 -15.35 -4.51
C LEU A 20 -4.28 -14.33 -5.14
N VAL A 21 -3.43 -14.76 -6.08
CA VAL A 21 -2.42 -13.91 -6.73
C VAL A 21 -3.06 -12.81 -7.59
N ILE A 22 -4.06 -13.14 -8.40
CA ILE A 22 -4.73 -12.19 -9.31
C ILE A 22 -5.44 -11.07 -8.54
N LEU A 23 -5.95 -11.33 -7.34
CA LEU A 23 -6.61 -10.30 -6.53
C LEU A 23 -5.62 -9.52 -5.66
N SER A 24 -4.69 -10.22 -5.01
CA SER A 24 -3.77 -9.61 -4.04
C SER A 24 -2.69 -8.74 -4.69
N VAL A 25 -2.06 -9.20 -5.77
CA VAL A 25 -0.93 -8.49 -6.40
C VAL A 25 -1.35 -7.13 -6.95
N PRO A 26 -2.44 -7.00 -7.74
CA PRO A 26 -2.91 -5.69 -8.21
C PRO A 26 -3.35 -4.79 -7.06
N SER A 27 -4.00 -5.34 -6.02
CA SER A 27 -4.42 -4.56 -4.85
C SER A 27 -3.23 -3.92 -4.14
N ILE A 28 -2.15 -4.69 -3.92
CA ILE A 28 -0.89 -4.18 -3.35
C ILE A 28 -0.30 -3.08 -4.25
N LEU A 29 -0.15 -3.35 -5.55
CA LEU A 29 0.45 -2.39 -6.49
C LEU A 29 -0.34 -1.09 -6.58
N LEU A 30 -1.66 -1.15 -6.71
CA LEU A 30 -2.51 0.02 -6.86
C LEU A 30 -2.52 0.88 -5.59
N THR A 31 -2.64 0.25 -4.42
CA THR A 31 -2.67 0.97 -3.15
C THR A 31 -1.33 1.66 -2.90
N VAL A 32 -0.21 0.94 -3.04
CA VAL A 32 1.13 1.51 -2.88
C VAL A 32 1.38 2.65 -3.88
N ARG A 33 0.98 2.49 -5.15
CA ARG A 33 1.11 3.53 -6.18
C ARG A 33 0.28 4.77 -5.87
N ASN A 34 -0.95 4.59 -5.40
CA ASN A 34 -1.84 5.69 -5.06
C ASN A 34 -1.31 6.47 -3.86
N SER A 35 -0.86 5.76 -2.81
CA SER A 35 -0.24 6.38 -1.65
C SER A 35 1.05 7.10 -2.02
N ALA A 36 1.87 6.59 -2.96
CA ALA A 36 3.06 7.31 -3.44
C ALA A 36 2.71 8.62 -4.17
N LYS A 37 1.68 8.60 -5.03
CA LYS A 37 1.19 9.80 -5.74
C LYS A 37 0.68 10.85 -4.75
N LEU A 38 -0.06 10.41 -3.74
CA LEU A 38 -0.62 11.29 -2.73
C LEU A 38 0.48 11.92 -1.86
N LEU A 39 1.47 11.14 -1.45
CA LEU A 39 2.63 11.65 -0.70
C LEU A 39 3.40 12.71 -1.51
N LYS A 40 3.61 12.46 -2.81
CA LYS A 40 4.25 13.44 -3.71
C LYS A 40 3.43 14.71 -3.83
N LYS A 41 2.11 14.58 -3.98
CA LYS A 41 1.18 15.73 -4.00
C LYS A 41 1.25 16.52 -2.70
N TYR A 42 1.26 15.84 -1.56
CA TYR A 42 1.38 16.49 -0.25
C TYR A 42 2.70 17.25 -0.09
N ARG A 43 3.83 16.63 -0.44
CA ARG A 43 5.15 17.29 -0.39
C ARG A 43 5.21 18.55 -1.26
N LEU A 44 4.61 18.50 -2.45
CA LEU A 44 4.50 19.65 -3.34
C LEU A 44 3.64 20.78 -2.72
N LEU A 45 2.45 20.43 -2.22
CA LEU A 45 1.55 21.40 -1.60
C LEU A 45 2.17 22.06 -0.37
N ARG A 46 3.01 21.33 0.38
CA ARG A 46 3.73 21.90 1.51
C ARG A 46 4.90 22.79 1.12
N SER A 47 5.61 22.49 0.02
CA SER A 47 6.65 23.42 -0.47
C SER A 47 6.11 24.81 -0.80
N ILE A 48 4.81 24.92 -1.12
CA ILE A 48 4.12 26.19 -1.40
C ILE A 48 3.86 27.00 -0.12
N ASP A 49 3.70 26.34 1.04
CA ASP A 49 3.59 27.02 2.34
C ASP A 49 4.92 27.67 2.76
N ILE A 50 6.03 27.27 2.11
CA ILE A 50 7.41 27.66 2.44
C ILE A 50 8.02 28.58 1.36
N SER A 51 7.52 28.56 0.11
CA SER A 51 8.03 29.40 -0.98
C SER A 51 7.32 30.74 -1.10
N ASP A 52 8.02 31.77 -1.56
CA ASP A 52 7.37 33.01 -2.04
C ASP A 52 6.32 32.64 -3.09
N LYS A 53 5.07 33.03 -2.82
CA LYS A 53 3.86 32.58 -3.54
C LYS A 53 3.82 33.01 -5.01
N ASP A 54 4.77 33.83 -5.44
CA ASP A 54 4.81 34.47 -6.75
C ASP A 54 5.24 33.53 -7.88
N ASP A 55 5.95 32.43 -7.58
CA ASP A 55 6.44 31.45 -8.57
C ASP A 55 5.59 30.16 -8.67
N VAL A 56 4.47 30.09 -7.94
CA VAL A 56 3.67 28.86 -7.84
C VAL A 56 2.54 28.85 -8.88
N PRO A 57 2.42 27.78 -9.71
CA PRO A 57 1.33 27.69 -10.68
C PRO A 57 -0.05 27.80 -10.04
N GLN A 58 -0.91 28.65 -10.62
CA GLN A 58 -2.19 29.04 -10.02
C GLN A 58 -3.17 27.88 -9.80
N GLN A 59 -3.07 26.79 -10.59
CA GLN A 59 -3.81 25.55 -10.33
C GLN A 59 -3.45 24.90 -9.00
N VAL A 60 -2.16 24.89 -8.64
CA VAL A 60 -1.69 24.29 -7.39
C VAL A 60 -2.02 25.19 -6.20
N LEU A 61 -2.02 26.51 -6.43
CA LEU A 61 -2.49 27.50 -5.44
C LEU A 61 -3.99 27.36 -5.15
N ASN A 62 -4.81 27.13 -6.17
CA ASN A 62 -6.24 26.90 -6.02
C ASN A 62 -6.55 25.57 -5.32
N GLU A 63 -5.80 24.50 -5.63
CA GLU A 63 -5.88 23.23 -4.89
C GLU A 63 -5.45 23.40 -3.44
N TRP A 64 -4.38 24.16 -3.17
CA TRP A 64 -3.94 24.48 -1.82
C TRP A 64 -5.00 25.28 -1.06
N ASN A 65 -5.55 26.34 -1.65
CA ASN A 65 -6.61 27.16 -1.05
C ASN A 65 -7.90 26.36 -0.78
N ALA A 66 -8.27 25.43 -1.67
CA ALA A 66 -9.42 24.55 -1.48
C ALA A 66 -9.19 23.46 -0.42
N ALA A 67 -7.94 23.00 -0.28
CA ALA A 67 -7.54 22.01 0.70
C ALA A 67 -7.07 22.63 2.04
N ASN A 68 -6.97 23.96 2.15
CA ASN A 68 -6.41 24.69 3.30
C ASN A 68 -7.16 24.49 4.63
N SER A 69 -8.24 23.71 4.60
CA SER A 69 -8.77 23.06 5.80
C SER A 69 -7.77 21.99 6.26
N GLN A 70 -6.96 22.34 7.25
CA GLN A 70 -6.03 21.44 7.92
C GLN A 70 -6.71 20.14 8.42
N MET A 71 -8.01 20.21 8.73
CA MET A 71 -8.85 19.05 9.05
C MET A 71 -9.00 18.10 7.86
N ALA A 72 -9.21 18.62 6.64
CA ALA A 72 -9.29 17.81 5.43
C ALA A 72 -7.97 17.07 5.11
N TYR A 73 -6.82 17.71 5.37
CA TYR A 73 -5.51 17.06 5.22
C TYR A 73 -5.28 15.95 6.24
N THR A 74 -5.59 16.20 7.52
CA THR A 74 -5.46 15.19 8.58
C THR A 74 -6.33 13.98 8.30
N THR A 75 -7.60 14.17 7.90
CA THR A 75 -8.50 13.07 7.53
C THR A 75 -7.95 12.30 6.33
N LEU A 76 -7.55 13.00 5.27
CA LEU A 76 -7.04 12.36 4.06
C LEU A 76 -5.75 11.56 4.29
N ILE A 77 -4.85 12.03 5.17
CA ILE A 77 -3.65 11.28 5.56
C ILE A 77 -4.00 10.07 6.44
N THR A 78 -4.94 10.23 7.37
CA THR A 78 -5.38 9.14 8.26
C THR A 78 -6.04 8.03 7.45
N ASP A 79 -6.92 8.37 6.50
CA ASP A 79 -7.55 7.42 5.58
C ASP A 79 -6.51 6.64 4.75
N GLU A 80 -5.43 7.29 4.30
CA GLU A 80 -4.35 6.59 3.59
C GLU A 80 -3.54 5.66 4.50
N ILE A 81 -3.30 6.04 5.76
CA ILE A 81 -2.66 5.15 6.74
C ILE A 81 -3.53 3.90 6.95
N GLU A 82 -4.86 4.06 7.06
CA GLU A 82 -5.78 2.93 7.18
C GLU A 82 -5.74 2.04 5.94
N LYS A 83 -5.77 2.60 4.73
CA LYS A 83 -5.66 1.82 3.48
C LYS A 83 -4.34 1.05 3.39
N LEU A 84 -3.23 1.68 3.76
CA LEU A 84 -1.91 1.05 3.81
C LEU A 84 -1.88 -0.09 4.84
N THR A 85 -2.51 0.10 6.00
CA THR A 85 -2.64 -0.95 7.02
C THR A 85 -3.55 -2.09 6.54
N GLY A 86 -4.59 -1.74 5.77
CA GLY A 86 -5.51 -2.66 5.10
C GLY A 86 -4.89 -3.49 3.98
N LEU A 87 -3.63 -3.26 3.59
CA LEU A 87 -2.89 -4.15 2.67
C LEU A 87 -2.43 -5.45 3.32
N ARG A 88 -2.38 -5.52 4.65
CA ARG A 88 -1.85 -6.67 5.36
C ARG A 88 -2.53 -8.00 5.01
N PRO A 89 -3.89 -8.08 4.90
CA PRO A 89 -4.56 -9.27 4.40
C PRO A 89 -4.13 -9.69 2.98
N ALA A 90 -3.94 -8.73 2.07
CA ALA A 90 -3.49 -9.03 0.70
C ALA A 90 -2.05 -9.56 0.68
N ILE A 91 -1.16 -9.01 1.51
CA ILE A 91 0.21 -9.51 1.67
C ILE A 91 0.18 -10.94 2.22
N PHE A 92 -0.64 -11.21 3.25
CA PHE A 92 -0.80 -12.56 3.78
C PHE A 92 -1.36 -13.55 2.74
N GLN A 93 -2.27 -13.13 1.86
CA GLN A 93 -2.76 -13.97 0.77
C GLN A 93 -1.63 -14.37 -0.20
N CYS A 94 -0.72 -13.45 -0.53
CA CYS A 94 0.49 -13.76 -1.31
C CYS A 94 1.40 -14.74 -0.57
N GLU A 95 1.61 -14.57 0.73
CA GLU A 95 2.43 -15.50 1.54
C GLU A 95 1.83 -16.91 1.55
N ILE A 96 0.52 -17.03 1.75
CA ILE A 96 -0.21 -18.31 1.69
C ILE A 96 -0.05 -18.94 0.30
N ALA A 97 -0.20 -18.15 -0.77
CA ALA A 97 -0.03 -18.63 -2.14
C ALA A 97 1.38 -19.20 -2.40
N ILE A 98 2.42 -18.56 -1.87
CA ILE A 98 3.80 -19.04 -1.94
C ILE A 98 3.94 -20.39 -1.21
N ILE A 99 3.45 -20.47 0.04
CA ILE A 99 3.53 -21.69 0.85
C ILE A 99 2.81 -22.86 0.15
N LEU A 100 1.61 -22.62 -0.37
CA LEU A 100 0.85 -23.65 -1.10
C LEU A 100 1.60 -24.15 -2.33
N MET A 101 2.25 -23.27 -3.09
CA MET A 101 3.04 -23.70 -4.24
C MET A 101 4.33 -24.42 -3.87
N ILE A 102 5.00 -24.03 -2.78
CA ILE A 102 6.17 -24.77 -2.29
C ILE A 102 5.75 -26.19 -1.88
N ILE A 103 4.63 -26.34 -1.16
CA ILE A 103 4.10 -27.65 -0.79
C ILE A 103 3.81 -28.48 -2.04
N LEU A 104 3.14 -27.89 -3.05
CA LEU A 104 2.85 -28.57 -4.31
C LEU A 104 4.12 -28.99 -5.09
N LEU A 105 5.20 -28.21 -5.02
CA LEU A 105 6.49 -28.56 -5.64
C LEU A 105 7.18 -29.77 -4.96
N LEU A 106 6.86 -30.05 -3.70
CA LEU A 106 7.41 -31.17 -2.94
C LEU A 106 6.64 -32.49 -3.14
N VAL A 107 5.48 -32.44 -3.82
CA VAL A 107 4.69 -33.63 -4.16
C VAL A 107 5.34 -34.36 -5.37
N PRO A 108 5.44 -35.71 -5.36
CA PRO A 108 6.10 -36.50 -6.41
C PRO A 108 5.58 -36.24 -7.83
N PRO A 109 6.39 -36.56 -8.87
CA PRO A 109 6.28 -35.97 -10.19
C PRO A 109 5.09 -36.52 -10.98
N GLY A 110 3.96 -35.83 -10.89
CA GLY A 110 2.85 -35.90 -11.86
C GLY A 110 2.64 -34.59 -12.63
N CYS A 111 3.38 -33.53 -12.30
CA CYS A 111 3.23 -32.22 -12.93
C CYS A 111 3.98 -32.13 -14.27
N THR A 112 3.33 -31.57 -15.28
CA THR A 112 4.01 -31.23 -16.54
C THR A 112 5.01 -30.10 -16.32
N LEU A 113 6.00 -30.00 -17.22
CA LEU A 113 7.01 -28.93 -17.17
C LEU A 113 6.37 -27.54 -17.21
N GLU A 114 5.27 -27.38 -17.95
CA GLU A 114 4.52 -26.13 -18.08
C GLU A 114 3.93 -25.68 -16.74
N VAL A 115 3.34 -26.61 -15.98
CA VAL A 115 2.78 -26.33 -14.64
C VAL A 115 3.90 -25.94 -13.68
N LEU A 116 5.05 -26.61 -13.75
CA LEU A 116 6.21 -26.29 -12.91
C LEU A 116 6.73 -24.88 -13.19
N ILE A 117 6.85 -24.49 -14.46
CA ILE A 117 7.25 -23.13 -14.86
C ILE A 117 6.23 -22.11 -14.34
N LEU A 118 4.93 -22.37 -14.51
CA LEU A 118 3.87 -21.49 -14.03
C LEU A 118 3.96 -21.27 -12.51
N MET A 119 4.19 -22.34 -11.75
CA MET A 119 4.34 -22.26 -10.29
C MET A 119 5.55 -21.41 -9.89
N ILE A 120 6.71 -21.58 -10.55
CA ILE A 120 7.89 -20.76 -10.30
C ILE A 120 7.61 -19.28 -10.57
N VAL A 121 6.93 -18.97 -11.68
CA VAL A 121 6.55 -17.59 -12.04
C VAL A 121 5.62 -17.00 -10.99
N LEU A 122 4.59 -17.73 -10.58
CA LEU A 122 3.65 -17.27 -9.56
C LEU A 122 4.36 -17.06 -8.21
N ILE A 123 5.33 -17.91 -7.83
CA ILE A 123 6.12 -17.74 -6.61
C ILE A 123 6.91 -16.43 -6.70
N ALA A 124 7.62 -16.21 -7.82
CA ALA A 124 8.42 -15.01 -8.02
C ALA A 124 7.58 -13.73 -7.96
N VAL A 125 6.43 -13.71 -8.63
CA VAL A 125 5.50 -12.57 -8.63
C VAL A 125 4.94 -12.31 -7.23
N SER A 126 4.53 -13.36 -6.52
CA SER A 126 3.99 -13.24 -5.15
C SER A 126 5.06 -12.76 -4.17
N ALA A 127 6.28 -13.30 -4.24
CA ALA A 127 7.40 -12.89 -3.40
C ALA A 127 7.77 -11.43 -3.65
N PHE A 128 7.82 -11.00 -4.91
CA PHE A 128 8.04 -9.61 -5.26
C PHE A 128 6.93 -8.71 -4.70
N ALA A 129 5.66 -9.11 -4.81
CA ALA A 129 4.54 -8.36 -4.27
C ALA A 129 4.57 -8.24 -2.73
N VAL A 130 4.95 -9.31 -2.02
CA VAL A 130 5.14 -9.30 -0.55
C VAL A 130 6.23 -8.32 -0.16
N ILE A 131 7.42 -8.44 -0.76
CA ILE A 131 8.57 -7.57 -0.45
C ILE A 131 8.23 -6.11 -0.77
N TYR A 132 7.70 -5.87 -1.97
CA TYR A 132 7.30 -4.54 -2.41
C TYR A 132 6.22 -3.94 -1.51
N GLY A 133 5.16 -4.70 -1.20
CA GLY A 133 4.08 -4.26 -0.32
C GLY A 133 4.58 -3.95 1.08
N ALA A 134 5.32 -4.87 1.72
CA ALA A 134 5.80 -4.70 3.09
C ALA A 134 6.74 -3.49 3.24
N LEU A 135 7.69 -3.34 2.31
CA LEU A 135 8.65 -2.23 2.35
C LEU A 135 7.96 -0.87 2.15
N ASN A 136 7.14 -0.75 1.11
CA ASN A 136 6.52 0.53 0.79
C ASN A 136 5.42 0.91 1.78
N THR A 137 4.62 -0.04 2.27
CA THR A 137 3.64 0.21 3.32
C THR A 137 4.32 0.79 4.55
N ARG A 138 5.41 0.17 5.02
CA ARG A 138 6.15 0.66 6.18
C ARG A 138 6.73 2.06 5.92
N MET A 139 7.37 2.26 4.77
CA MET A 139 7.98 3.55 4.42
C MET A 139 6.94 4.67 4.36
N TYR A 140 5.83 4.45 3.66
CA TYR A 140 4.79 5.47 3.50
C TYR A 140 4.02 5.73 4.79
N THR A 141 3.73 4.70 5.60
CA THR A 141 3.12 4.93 6.92
C THR A 141 4.01 5.79 7.81
N ILE A 142 5.32 5.55 7.84
CA ILE A 142 6.26 6.37 8.63
C ILE A 142 6.26 7.82 8.13
N GLU A 143 6.31 8.03 6.82
CA GLU A 143 6.26 9.37 6.22
C GLU A 143 4.95 10.10 6.53
N TYR A 144 3.81 9.42 6.43
CA TYR A 144 2.51 9.99 6.78
C TYR A 144 2.37 10.33 8.26
N VAL A 145 2.87 9.47 9.16
CA VAL A 145 2.88 9.74 10.60
C VAL A 145 3.78 10.94 10.92
N LYS A 146 4.94 11.05 10.27
CA LYS A 146 5.82 12.21 10.42
C LYS A 146 5.11 13.49 10.01
N ILE A 147 4.42 13.47 8.87
CA ILE A 147 3.62 14.61 8.40
C ILE A 147 2.55 14.99 9.43
N LEU A 148 1.78 14.02 9.95
CA LEU A 148 0.76 14.28 10.98
C LEU A 148 1.35 14.92 12.23
N SER A 149 2.51 14.42 12.70
CA SER A 149 3.18 14.95 13.89
C SER A 149 3.61 16.41 13.71
N GLU A 150 4.06 16.78 12.51
CA GLU A 150 4.47 18.14 12.20
C GLU A 150 3.27 19.10 12.08
N ILE A 151 2.14 18.63 11.54
CA ILE A 151 0.87 19.38 11.53
C ILE A 151 0.41 19.65 12.97
N ASN A 152 0.45 18.64 13.85
CA ASN A 152 0.03 18.78 15.24
C ASN A 152 0.96 19.69 16.05
N ALA A 153 2.27 19.62 15.82
CA ALA A 153 3.24 20.50 16.47
C ALA A 153 3.04 21.98 16.08
N LYS A 154 2.72 22.26 14.80
CA LYS A 154 2.37 23.62 14.33
C LYS A 154 1.14 24.15 15.08
N ASN A 155 0.12 23.32 15.30
CA ASN A 155 -1.08 23.70 16.06
C ASN A 155 -0.78 24.06 17.52
N GLU A 156 0.04 23.25 18.20
CA GLU A 156 0.42 23.57 19.58
C GLU A 156 1.19 24.89 19.69
N SER A 157 2.04 25.20 18.71
CA SER A 157 2.74 26.49 18.67
C SER A 157 1.80 27.66 18.41
N GLU A 158 0.88 27.55 17.46
CA GLU A 158 -0.06 28.63 17.13
C GLU A 158 -1.03 28.90 18.29
N ASN A 159 -1.56 27.85 18.94
CA ASN A 159 -2.41 28.02 20.12
C ASN A 159 -1.67 28.65 21.30
N LYS A 160 -0.41 28.31 21.57
CA LYS A 160 0.38 28.94 22.64
C LYS A 160 0.65 30.41 22.38
N THR A 161 0.78 30.81 21.11
CA THR A 161 1.00 32.22 20.74
C THR A 161 -0.27 33.04 20.89
N ALA A 162 -1.44 32.45 20.61
CA ALA A 162 -2.74 33.08 20.83
C ALA A 162 -3.07 33.26 22.32
N ASP A 163 -2.78 32.26 23.16
CA ASP A 163 -3.05 32.33 24.61
C ASP A 163 -2.11 33.33 25.33
N GLY A 164 -0.89 33.52 24.83
CA GLY A 164 0.08 34.47 25.37
C GLY A 164 -0.16 35.95 25.01
N MET A 165 -1.06 36.26 24.08
CA MET A 165 -1.44 37.65 23.73
C MET A 165 -2.60 38.21 24.56
N TYR A 166 -3.29 37.38 25.35
CA TYR A 166 -4.40 37.78 26.21
C TYR A 166 -4.10 37.65 27.71
N GLY A 167 -2.83 37.39 28.08
CA GLY A 167 -2.34 37.28 29.47
C GLY A 167 -1.71 38.55 30.00
#